data_AF-A0A3M0WW63-F1
#
_entry.id   AF-A0A3M0WW63-F1
#
_cell.length_a   1.000
_cell.length_b   1.000
_cell.length_c   1.000
_cell.angle_alpha   90.00
_cell.angle_beta   90.00
_cell.angle_gamma   90.00
#
_symmetry.space_group_name_H-M   'P 1'
#
loop_
_entity.id
_entity.type
_entity.pdbx_description
1 polymer ?
#
loop_
_entity_poly.entity_id
_entity_poly.type
_entity_poly.pdbx_seq_one_letter_code
_entity_poly.pdbx_strand_id
1 'polypeptide(L)'
;MSEFSSKLELVFNDKTSGSNEIFHSIIALIKEQPDEFLNRKNYFLNQIQNNLSHFESIQFLCDKLNSVEGKKETIDLLNNLTKDNLSAINKIYSKLKPVLRDNSKIITISNSNTVYQIFKLILTDFVGIEILVCESRPKNEGIILAENLAKCGAKVKLITEAQIGSEIKSCDFAIVG
;
A
#
# COMPACT_ATOMS: atom_id res chain seq x y z
N MET A 1 26.08 2.52 -13.51
CA MET A 1 25.18 2.03 -12.43
C MET A 1 24.65 0.68 -12.85
N SER A 2 24.54 -0.30 -11.94
CA SER A 2 23.84 -1.56 -12.25
C SER A 2 22.33 -1.29 -12.40
N GLU A 3 21.64 -2.10 -13.21
CA GLU A 3 20.19 -2.00 -13.41
C GLU A 3 19.42 -1.98 -12.08
N PHE A 4 19.86 -2.82 -11.13
CA PHE A 4 19.37 -2.84 -9.75
C PHE A 4 19.44 -1.48 -9.05
N SER A 5 20.57 -0.78 -9.20
CA SER A 5 20.81 0.51 -8.56
C SER A 5 19.87 1.57 -9.14
N SER A 6 19.65 1.55 -10.46
CA SER A 6 18.72 2.45 -11.12
C SER A 6 17.27 2.19 -10.71
N LYS A 7 16.84 0.92 -10.63
CA LYS A 7 15.49 0.56 -10.16
C LYS A 7 15.27 0.94 -8.70
N LEU A 8 16.28 0.79 -7.85
CA LEU A 8 16.22 1.22 -6.46
C LEU A 8 16.07 2.74 -6.32
N GLU A 9 16.78 3.51 -7.15
CA GLU A 9 16.68 4.96 -7.16
C GLU A 9 15.28 5.46 -7.60
N LEU A 10 14.61 4.72 -8.49
CA LEU A 10 13.20 4.98 -8.82
C LEU A 10 12.29 4.80 -7.60
N VAL A 11 12.52 3.76 -6.78
CA VAL A 11 11.75 3.52 -5.55
C VAL A 11 11.96 4.65 -4.53
N PHE A 12 13.20 5.14 -4.37
CA PHE A 12 13.49 6.24 -3.43
C PHE A 12 12.88 7.57 -3.85
N ASN A 13 12.72 7.80 -5.15
CA ASN A 13 12.16 9.03 -5.68
C ASN A 13 10.64 8.99 -5.84
N ASP A 14 9.99 7.88 -5.50
CA ASP A 14 8.54 7.78 -5.52
C ASP A 14 7.93 8.64 -4.40
N LYS A 15 7.10 9.61 -4.80
CA LYS A 15 6.41 10.56 -3.90
C LYS A 15 4.90 10.36 -3.87
N THR A 16 4.43 9.28 -4.49
CA THR A 16 3.01 9.00 -4.75
C THR A 16 2.55 7.68 -4.14
N SER A 17 3.48 6.76 -3.92
CA SER A 17 3.26 5.47 -3.27
C SER A 17 3.27 5.59 -1.74
N GLY A 18 2.35 4.88 -1.10
CA GLY A 18 2.37 4.66 0.35
C GLY A 18 3.45 3.67 0.77
N SER A 19 3.58 3.48 2.08
CA SER A 19 4.59 2.60 2.68
C SER A 19 4.47 1.14 2.24
N ASN A 20 3.25 0.65 1.99
CA ASN A 20 2.99 -0.72 1.58
C ASN A 20 3.33 -0.96 0.11
N GLU A 21 3.11 0.03 -0.76
CA GLU A 21 3.49 0.00 -2.17
C GLU A 21 5.01 0.03 -2.33
N ILE A 22 5.70 0.88 -1.57
CA ILE A 22 7.16 0.92 -1.51
C ILE A 22 7.69 -0.42 -1.00
N PHE A 23 7.09 -0.97 0.05
CA PHE A 23 7.44 -2.30 0.59
C PHE A 23 7.34 -3.38 -0.49
N HIS A 24 6.23 -3.45 -1.22
CA HIS A 24 6.06 -4.44 -2.29
C HIS A 24 7.01 -4.20 -3.47
N SER A 25 7.31 -2.95 -3.81
CA SER A 25 8.27 -2.60 -4.86
C SER A 25 9.69 -3.06 -4.51
N ILE A 26 10.12 -2.86 -3.26
CA ILE A 26 11.42 -3.35 -2.76
C ILE A 26 11.45 -4.88 -2.79
N ILE A 27 10.40 -5.55 -2.32
CA ILE A 27 10.29 -7.01 -2.37
C ILE A 27 10.38 -7.53 -3.81
N ALA A 28 9.67 -6.90 -4.75
CA ALA A 28 9.67 -7.28 -6.15
C ALA A 28 11.07 -7.15 -6.76
N LEU A 29 11.75 -6.03 -6.49
CA LEU A 29 13.12 -5.77 -6.96
C LEU A 29 14.11 -6.83 -6.45
N ILE A 30 14.05 -7.18 -5.15
CA ILE A 30 14.93 -8.21 -4.58
C ILE A 30 14.61 -9.59 -5.18
N LYS A 31 13.33 -9.91 -5.39
CA LYS A 31 12.92 -11.17 -6.04
C LYS A 31 13.38 -11.29 -7.49
N GLU A 32 13.40 -10.17 -8.21
CA GLU A 32 13.88 -10.11 -9.60
C GLU A 32 15.40 -10.34 -9.67
N GLN A 33 16.16 -9.76 -8.73
CA GLN A 33 17.62 -9.78 -8.75
C GLN A 33 18.23 -10.18 -7.39
N PRO A 34 17.96 -11.41 -6.90
CA PRO A 34 18.33 -11.82 -5.54
C PRO A 34 19.84 -11.96 -5.33
N ASP A 35 20.58 -12.36 -6.37
CA ASP A 35 22.03 -12.50 -6.28
C ASP A 35 22.72 -11.13 -6.18
N GLU A 36 22.25 -10.13 -6.92
CA GLU A 36 22.74 -8.75 -6.82
C GLU A 36 22.42 -8.13 -5.45
N PHE A 37 21.21 -8.38 -4.93
CA PHE A 37 20.85 -7.97 -3.57
C PHE A 37 21.81 -8.57 -2.54
N LEU A 38 22.06 -9.89 -2.56
CA LEU A 38 22.94 -10.54 -1.59
C LEU A 38 24.38 -10.01 -1.67
N ASN A 39 24.92 -9.88 -2.89
CA ASN A 39 26.27 -9.36 -3.10
C ASN A 39 26.45 -7.92 -2.58
N ARG A 40 25.36 -7.15 -2.49
CA ARG A 40 25.37 -5.73 -2.11
C ARG A 40 24.45 -5.45 -0.92
N LYS A 41 24.15 -6.46 -0.09
CA LYS A 41 23.14 -6.40 0.99
C LYS A 41 23.36 -5.20 1.90
N ASN A 42 24.57 -5.03 2.44
CA ASN A 42 24.88 -3.93 3.36
C ASN A 42 24.74 -2.56 2.69
N TYR A 43 25.18 -2.42 1.44
CA TYR A 43 24.99 -1.19 0.68
C TYR A 43 23.50 -0.89 0.50
N PHE A 44 22.72 -1.89 0.08
CA PHE A 44 21.29 -1.76 -0.14
C PHE A 44 20.53 -1.37 1.13
N LEU A 45 20.78 -2.06 2.25
CA LEU A 45 20.13 -1.77 3.53
C LEU A 45 20.48 -0.36 4.03
N ASN A 46 21.75 0.05 3.91
CA ASN A 46 22.16 1.43 4.25
C ASN A 46 21.45 2.47 3.37
N GLN A 47 21.30 2.21 2.06
CA GLN A 47 20.59 3.12 1.17
C GLN A 47 19.10 3.22 1.55
N ILE A 48 18.45 2.11 1.90
CA ILE A 48 17.06 2.15 2.38
C ILE A 48 16.95 2.94 3.68
N GLN A 49 17.83 2.70 4.66
CA GLN A 49 17.80 3.44 5.93
C GLN A 49 17.99 4.95 5.72
N ASN A 50 18.86 5.36 4.80
CA ASN A 50 19.09 6.78 4.53
C ASN A 50 17.92 7.47 3.84
N ASN A 51 17.15 6.76 2.99
CA ASN A 51 16.10 7.38 2.18
C ASN A 51 14.67 7.13 2.70
N LEU A 52 14.44 6.02 3.41
CA LEU A 52 13.12 5.50 3.77
C LEU A 52 12.99 5.16 5.26
N SER A 53 13.84 5.73 6.13
CA SER A 53 13.81 5.54 7.60
C SER A 53 12.50 5.90 8.27
N HIS A 54 11.74 6.82 7.68
CA HIS A 54 10.46 7.28 8.20
C HIS A 54 9.32 6.26 8.05
N PHE A 55 9.50 5.20 7.26
CA PHE A 55 8.49 4.15 7.09
C PHE A 55 8.81 2.93 7.96
N GLU A 56 7.98 2.69 8.99
CA GLU A 56 8.13 1.56 9.91
C GLU A 56 8.11 0.20 9.20
N SER A 57 7.21 0.01 8.23
CA SER A 57 7.13 -1.24 7.44
C SER A 57 8.43 -1.53 6.67
N ILE A 58 9.13 -0.49 6.24
CA ILE A 58 10.40 -0.58 5.52
C ILE A 58 11.55 -0.88 6.49
N GLN A 59 11.54 -0.30 7.69
CA GLN A 59 12.50 -0.65 8.73
C GLN A 59 12.36 -2.11 9.17
N PHE A 60 11.12 -2.55 9.40
CA PHE A 60 10.82 -3.95 9.68
C PHE A 60 11.33 -4.89 8.57
N LEU A 61 11.15 -4.52 7.29
CA LEU A 61 11.70 -5.28 6.17
C LEU A 61 13.23 -5.37 6.25
N CYS A 62 13.91 -4.26 6.51
CA CYS A 62 15.37 -4.22 6.61
C CYS A 62 15.88 -5.12 7.74
N ASP A 63 15.24 -5.09 8.91
CA ASP A 63 15.61 -5.94 10.05
C ASP A 63 15.50 -7.42 9.70
N LYS A 64 14.42 -7.82 9.01
CA LYS A 64 14.23 -9.21 8.55
C LYS A 64 15.23 -9.61 7.46
N LEU A 65 15.54 -8.70 6.54
CA LEU A 65 16.54 -8.94 5.50
C LEU A 65 17.95 -9.01 6.08
N ASN A 66 18.23 -8.33 7.18
CA ASN A 66 19.54 -8.37 7.81
C ASN A 66 19.86 -9.77 8.38
N SER A 67 18.85 -10.57 8.75
CA SER A 67 19.06 -11.91 9.29
C SER A 67 19.26 -13.03 8.25
N VAL A 68 19.07 -12.76 6.96
CA VAL A 68 19.17 -13.80 5.91
C VAL A 68 20.49 -13.73 5.15
N GLU A 69 21.10 -14.87 4.87
CA GLU A 69 22.39 -14.93 4.16
C GLU A 69 22.29 -15.67 2.81
N GLY A 70 21.26 -16.51 2.65
CA GLY A 70 21.07 -17.33 1.45
C GLY A 70 20.00 -16.81 0.50
N LYS A 71 20.15 -17.11 -0.79
CA LYS A 71 19.15 -16.82 -1.83
C LYS A 71 17.80 -17.44 -1.53
N LYS A 72 17.78 -18.74 -1.23
CA LYS A 72 16.55 -19.47 -0.91
C LYS A 72 15.84 -18.86 0.30
N GLU A 73 16.61 -18.66 1.38
CA GLU A 73 16.11 -18.07 2.62
C GLU A 73 15.52 -16.67 2.40
N THR A 74 16.20 -15.83 1.60
CA THR A 74 15.72 -14.50 1.23
C THR A 74 14.37 -14.59 0.50
N ILE A 75 14.26 -15.43 -0.53
CA ILE A 75 13.01 -15.56 -1.30
C ILE A 75 11.88 -16.11 -0.43
N ASP A 76 12.16 -17.11 0.42
CA ASP A 76 11.17 -17.69 1.33
C ASP A 76 10.66 -16.64 2.34
N LEU A 77 11.57 -15.85 2.93
CA LEU A 77 11.22 -14.72 3.79
C LEU A 77 10.30 -13.74 3.06
N LEU A 78 10.67 -13.30 1.86
CA LEU A 78 9.91 -12.31 1.10
C LEU A 78 8.52 -12.81 0.71
N ASN A 79 8.39 -14.10 0.40
CA ASN A 79 7.10 -14.75 0.15
C ASN A 79 6.23 -14.78 1.41
N ASN A 80 6.81 -15.14 2.56
CA ASN A 80 6.10 -15.15 3.84
C ASN A 80 5.62 -13.75 4.22
N LEU A 81 6.48 -12.74 4.10
CA LEU A 81 6.12 -11.34 4.36
C LEU A 81 4.96 -10.85 3.49
N THR A 82 4.96 -11.20 2.20
CA THR A 82 3.86 -10.86 1.29
C THR A 82 2.56 -11.55 1.71
N LYS A 83 2.64 -12.82 2.10
CA LYS A 83 1.50 -13.61 2.57
C LYS A 83 0.94 -13.08 3.90
N ASP A 84 1.81 -12.69 4.82
CA ASP A 84 1.43 -12.12 6.11
C ASP A 84 0.72 -10.78 5.95
N ASN A 85 1.17 -9.94 5.01
CA ASN A 85 0.50 -8.68 4.65
C ASN A 85 -0.94 -8.93 4.16
N LEU A 86 -1.12 -9.90 3.25
CA LEU A 86 -2.46 -10.30 2.78
C LEU A 86 -3.32 -10.89 3.91
N SER A 87 -2.72 -11.68 4.81
CA SER A 87 -3.41 -12.21 5.99
C SER A 87 -3.88 -11.09 6.91
N ALA A 88 -3.06 -10.06 7.12
CA ALA A 88 -3.41 -8.89 7.92
C ALA A 88 -4.59 -8.12 7.32
N ILE A 89 -4.56 -7.88 6.00
CA ILE A 89 -5.68 -7.25 5.27
C ILE A 89 -6.98 -8.04 5.47
N ASN A 90 -6.93 -9.36 5.31
CA ASN A 90 -8.11 -10.22 5.51
C ASN A 90 -8.62 -10.20 6.95
N LYS A 91 -7.74 -10.10 7.94
CA LYS A 91 -8.11 -9.96 9.36
C LYS A 91 -8.73 -8.61 9.68
N ILE A 92 -8.26 -7.53 9.06
CA ILE A 92 -8.89 -6.21 9.18
C ILE A 92 -10.28 -6.26 8.56
N TYR A 93 -10.38 -6.81 7.34
CA TYR A 93 -11.64 -6.94 6.64
C TYR A 93 -12.66 -7.81 7.39
N SER A 94 -12.25 -8.95 7.96
CA SER A 94 -13.17 -9.83 8.70
C SER A 94 -13.79 -9.17 9.94
N LYS A 95 -13.11 -8.19 10.54
CA LYS A 95 -13.64 -7.39 11.64
C LYS A 95 -14.57 -6.27 11.16
N LEU A 96 -14.31 -5.71 9.98
CA LEU A 96 -15.13 -4.67 9.37
C LEU A 96 -16.41 -5.24 8.73
N LYS A 97 -16.33 -6.41 8.10
CA LYS A 97 -17.42 -7.03 7.34
C LYS A 97 -18.77 -7.10 8.11
N PRO A 98 -18.82 -7.46 9.40
CA PRO A 98 -20.10 -7.56 10.13
C PRO A 98 -20.84 -6.24 10.31
N VAL A 99 -20.17 -5.10 10.19
CA VAL A 99 -20.81 -3.77 10.37
C VAL A 99 -21.18 -3.11 9.05
N LEU A 100 -20.61 -3.56 7.93
CA LEU A 100 -20.90 -3.05 6.59
C LEU A 100 -22.27 -3.52 6.09
N ARG A 101 -22.86 -2.73 5.20
CA ARG A 101 -24.16 -2.99 4.56
C ARG A 101 -24.12 -2.62 3.09
N ASP A 102 -25.00 -3.20 2.30
CA ASP A 102 -25.23 -2.74 0.93
C ASP A 102 -25.59 -1.25 0.89
N ASN A 103 -25.17 -0.58 -0.17
CA ASN A 103 -25.34 0.86 -0.39
C ASN A 103 -24.64 1.77 0.65
N SER A 104 -23.70 1.24 1.44
CA SER A 104 -22.91 2.07 2.35
C SER A 104 -22.11 3.13 1.60
N LYS A 105 -22.06 4.33 2.17
CA LYS A 105 -21.22 5.44 1.73
C LYS A 105 -19.99 5.53 2.59
N ILE A 106 -18.83 5.42 1.98
CA ILE A 106 -17.55 5.36 2.68
C ILE A 106 -16.69 6.53 2.25
N ILE A 107 -16.10 7.26 3.19
CA ILE A 107 -15.10 8.29 2.91
C ILE A 107 -13.69 7.79 3.23
N THR A 108 -12.74 8.19 2.40
CA THR A 108 -11.31 7.91 2.58
C THR A 108 -10.45 9.10 2.15
N ILE A 109 -9.16 9.06 2.48
CA ILE A 109 -8.17 10.06 2.13
C ILE A 109 -6.85 9.39 1.75
N SER A 110 -6.10 10.03 0.86
CA SER A 110 -4.82 9.58 0.31
C SER A 110 -4.92 8.29 -0.51
N ASN A 111 -3.77 7.74 -0.89
CA ASN A 111 -3.62 6.53 -1.70
C ASN A 111 -2.98 5.42 -0.88
N SER A 112 -3.78 4.78 -0.01
CA SER A 112 -3.31 3.65 0.80
C SER A 112 -3.64 2.32 0.12
N ASN A 113 -2.63 1.51 -0.23
CA ASN A 113 -2.83 0.15 -0.72
C ASN A 113 -3.62 -0.73 0.26
N THR A 114 -3.45 -0.60 1.58
CA THR A 114 -4.22 -1.39 2.56
C THR A 114 -5.72 -1.14 2.39
N VAL A 115 -6.13 0.13 2.43
CA VAL A 115 -7.49 0.59 2.16
C VAL A 115 -7.98 0.15 0.77
N TYR A 116 -7.16 0.26 -0.28
CA TYR A 116 -7.50 -0.21 -1.62
C TYR A 116 -7.83 -1.71 -1.65
N GLN A 117 -6.99 -2.56 -1.03
CA GLN A 117 -7.25 -4.00 -0.97
C GLN A 117 -8.51 -4.31 -0.14
N ILE A 118 -8.75 -3.58 0.94
CA ILE A 118 -9.99 -3.69 1.72
C ILE A 118 -11.20 -3.33 0.85
N PHE A 119 -11.14 -2.25 0.08
CA PHE A 119 -12.24 -1.86 -0.81
C PHE A 119 -12.52 -2.90 -1.89
N LYS A 120 -11.50 -3.57 -2.45
CA LYS A 120 -11.73 -4.68 -3.39
C LYS A 120 -12.53 -5.82 -2.75
N LEU A 121 -12.25 -6.15 -1.49
CA LEU A 121 -13.01 -7.16 -0.75
C LEU A 121 -14.45 -6.68 -0.50
N ILE A 122 -14.62 -5.42 -0.09
CA ILE A 122 -15.94 -4.80 0.12
C ILE A 122 -16.78 -4.85 -1.17
N LEU A 123 -16.21 -4.44 -2.30
CA LEU A 123 -16.89 -4.41 -3.60
C LEU A 123 -17.26 -5.81 -4.13
N THR A 124 -16.59 -6.85 -3.63
CA THR A 124 -16.92 -8.24 -3.96
C THR A 124 -18.13 -8.74 -3.15
N ASP A 125 -18.22 -8.34 -1.88
CA ASP A 125 -19.21 -8.87 -0.93
C ASP A 125 -20.48 -8.01 -0.82
N PHE A 126 -20.43 -6.73 -1.19
CA PHE A 126 -21.52 -5.78 -1.02
C PHE A 126 -21.83 -5.02 -2.31
N VAL A 127 -23.11 -4.73 -2.52
CA VAL A 127 -23.58 -4.02 -3.72
C VAL A 127 -23.87 -2.54 -3.43
N GLY A 128 -23.74 -1.71 -4.46
CA GLY A 128 -24.11 -0.29 -4.39
C GLY A 128 -23.20 0.60 -3.54
N ILE A 129 -22.02 0.11 -3.17
CA ILE A 129 -21.03 0.87 -2.38
C ILE A 129 -20.60 2.13 -3.13
N GLU A 130 -20.67 3.26 -2.44
CA GLU A 130 -20.19 4.55 -2.93
C GLU A 130 -18.99 5.00 -2.09
N ILE A 131 -17.91 5.37 -2.77
CA ILE A 131 -16.65 5.73 -2.13
C ILE A 131 -16.31 7.19 -2.45
N LEU A 132 -16.25 8.01 -1.41
CA LEU A 132 -15.78 9.37 -1.46
C LEU A 132 -14.27 9.37 -1.22
N VAL A 133 -13.49 9.86 -2.17
CA VAL A 133 -12.03 9.89 -2.10
C VAL A 133 -11.58 11.35 -2.10
N CYS A 134 -10.83 11.75 -1.07
CA CYS A 134 -10.22 13.07 -1.04
C CYS A 134 -9.03 13.12 -2.02
N GLU A 135 -8.90 14.20 -2.79
CA GLU A 135 -7.84 14.32 -3.81
C GLU A 135 -6.43 14.23 -3.23
N SER A 136 -6.25 14.66 -1.98
CA SER A 136 -5.02 14.59 -1.19
C SER A 136 -3.95 15.59 -1.67
N ARG A 137 -4.26 16.87 -1.48
CA ARG A 137 -3.33 17.98 -1.78
C ARG A 137 -2.05 17.87 -0.93
N PRO A 138 -0.90 18.32 -1.46
CA PRO A 138 -0.71 19.01 -2.74
C PRO A 138 -0.36 18.09 -3.92
N LYS A 139 -0.15 16.78 -3.68
CA LYS A 139 0.31 15.83 -4.71
C LYS A 139 -0.83 15.14 -5.45
N ASN A 140 -2.04 15.25 -4.91
CA ASN A 140 -3.27 14.73 -5.49
C ASN A 140 -3.25 13.20 -5.65
N GLU A 141 -2.56 12.47 -4.76
CA GLU A 141 -2.40 11.02 -4.87
C GLU A 141 -3.73 10.27 -4.73
N GLY A 142 -4.72 10.85 -4.04
CA GLY A 142 -6.06 10.26 -3.92
C GLY A 142 -6.76 10.08 -5.27
N ILE A 143 -6.37 10.82 -6.32
CA ILE A 143 -6.85 10.60 -7.69
C ILE A 143 -6.48 9.19 -8.17
N ILE A 144 -5.28 8.70 -7.84
CA ILE A 144 -4.81 7.36 -8.23
C ILE A 144 -5.72 6.29 -7.61
N LEU A 145 -6.04 6.44 -6.32
CA LEU A 145 -6.97 5.53 -5.62
C LEU A 145 -8.36 5.58 -6.26
N ALA A 146 -8.88 6.79 -6.52
CA ALA A 146 -10.18 6.99 -7.13
C ALA A 146 -10.29 6.30 -8.50
N GLU A 147 -9.28 6.46 -9.36
CA GLU A 147 -9.22 5.79 -10.67
C GLU A 147 -9.15 4.28 -10.56
N ASN A 148 -8.33 3.75 -9.64
CA ASN A 148 -8.19 2.32 -9.45
C ASN A 148 -9.49 1.68 -8.94
N LEU A 149 -10.19 2.34 -8.01
CA LEU A 149 -11.50 1.89 -7.53
C LEU A 149 -12.57 1.96 -8.62
N ALA A 150 -12.57 3.02 -9.43
CA ALA A 150 -13.49 3.15 -10.57
C ALA A 150 -13.27 2.02 -11.59
N LYS A 151 -12.01 1.65 -11.87
CA LYS A 151 -11.67 0.49 -12.73
C LYS A 151 -12.16 -0.84 -12.14
N CYS A 152 -12.29 -0.94 -10.82
CA CYS A 152 -12.90 -2.09 -10.14
C CYS A 152 -14.44 -2.04 -10.10
N GLY A 153 -15.09 -1.07 -10.76
CA GLY A 153 -16.54 -0.94 -10.84
C GLY A 153 -17.18 -0.21 -9.66
N ALA A 154 -16.39 0.44 -8.80
CA ALA A 154 -16.94 1.22 -7.69
C ALA A 154 -17.59 2.52 -8.18
N LYS A 155 -18.65 2.96 -7.49
CA LYS A 155 -19.16 4.32 -7.63
C LYS A 155 -18.27 5.26 -6.82
N VAL A 156 -17.42 6.02 -7.51
CA VAL A 156 -16.44 6.90 -6.87
C VAL A 156 -16.83 8.36 -7.03
N LYS A 157 -16.73 9.13 -5.94
CA LYS A 157 -16.83 10.60 -5.94
C LYS A 157 -15.52 11.18 -5.43
N LEU A 158 -14.80 11.87 -6.30
CA LEU A 158 -13.61 12.62 -5.90
C LEU A 158 -14.02 13.94 -5.26
N ILE A 159 -13.45 14.28 -4.11
CA ILE A 159 -13.71 15.51 -3.36
C ILE A 159 -12.39 16.19 -2.95
N THR A 160 -12.45 17.47 -2.61
CA THR A 160 -11.33 18.17 -1.95
C THR A 160 -11.39 17.96 -0.43
N GLU A 161 -10.26 18.13 0.27
CA GLU A 161 -10.22 18.04 1.74
C GLU A 161 -11.18 19.04 2.41
N ALA A 162 -11.33 20.22 1.81
CA ALA A 162 -12.24 21.27 2.30
C ALA A 162 -13.72 20.82 2.29
N GLN A 163 -14.08 19.84 1.45
CA GLN A 163 -15.43 19.30 1.37
C GLN A 163 -15.70 18.19 2.39
N ILE A 164 -14.68 17.65 3.07
CA ILE A 164 -14.86 16.57 4.06
C ILE A 164 -15.93 16.94 5.08
N GLY A 165 -15.88 18.15 5.63
CA GLY A 165 -16.81 18.60 6.68
C GLY A 165 -18.29 18.61 6.23
N SER A 166 -18.57 18.90 4.96
CA SER A 166 -19.93 18.83 4.41
C SER A 166 -20.33 17.41 4.00
N GLU A 167 -19.40 16.65 3.42
CA GLU A 167 -19.68 15.35 2.79
C GLU A 167 -19.77 14.21 3.81
N ILE A 168 -18.96 14.25 4.88
CA ILE A 168 -18.87 13.20 5.90
C ILE A 168 -20.21 12.95 6.60
N LYS A 169 -21.09 13.95 6.66
CA LYS A 169 -22.44 13.84 7.24
C LYS A 169 -23.32 12.82 6.51
N SER A 170 -23.01 12.53 5.25
CA SER A 170 -23.72 11.58 4.41
C SER A 170 -23.05 10.21 4.33
N CYS A 171 -21.91 10.03 5.01
CA CYS A 171 -21.14 8.79 5.01
C CYS A 171 -21.52 7.93 6.22
N ASP A 172 -21.58 6.62 6.01
CA ASP A 172 -21.77 5.63 7.06
C ASP A 172 -20.45 5.29 7.76
N PHE A 173 -19.34 5.33 7.00
CA PHE A 173 -18.02 4.95 7.47
C PHE A 173 -16.94 5.91 6.98
N ALA A 174 -15.92 6.11 7.81
CA ALA A 174 -14.63 6.63 7.40
C ALA A 174 -13.59 5.50 7.51
N ILE A 175 -12.91 5.20 6.41
CA ILE A 175 -11.83 4.19 6.37
C ILE A 175 -10.57 4.88 5.88
N VAL A 176 -9.55 4.89 6.74
CA VAL A 176 -8.25 5.55 6.47
C VAL A 176 -7.11 4.57 6.75
N GLY A 177 -5.98 4.81 6.08
CA GLY A 177 -4.77 3.97 6.17
C GLY A 177 -3.85 4.33 7.32
#